data_AF-A0A4R5F6N3-F1
#
_entry.id   AF-A0A4R5F6N3-F1
#
_cell.length_a   1.000
_cell.length_b   1.000
_cell.length_c   1.000
_cell.angle_alpha   90.00
_cell.angle_beta   90.00
_cell.angle_gamma   90.00
#
_symmetry.space_group_name_H-M   'P 1'
#
loop_
_entity.id
_entity.type
_entity.pdbx_description
1 polymer ?
#
loop_
_entity_poly.entity_id
_entity_poly.type
_entity_poly.pdbx_seq_one_letter_code
_entity_poly.pdbx_strand_id
1 'polypeptide(L)'
;MKNIITQFSRIFVGILFIISGLIKLNDPIGFSYKLAEYFSEPVFNMPFFVPFALGIALFLVILEVVLGIMLLIGYKTKFTIWSLLILIVLFTFLTFYSAYFNVVKDCGCFGDALKLTPWQSFTKDIVLLFFILILFFNQKLVKPLFSNNVQNITIYASIVLSSLMGVWVLNHLPLVDFRPYKVGNNIQKGMRIPDGAEKSVVEMVFIYKVGGVDKEFTEKDLMSIPEGAVFVDRKDKVITEGYVPPIHDFTMEKDGSDYKEEFLEEPKLMLITAYDLVKADHSGMAKLEKLNQDAKAKGYKVVAMTASSPEEIAAAKKQFGLTFDFYFCDAITVKTIERANPSIVLLEKGTIMQKVHHNDIADLKF
;
A
#
# COMPACT_ATOMS: atom_id res chain seq x y z
N MET A 1 22.15 -33.62 10.64
CA MET A 1 22.22 -32.27 10.05
C MET A 1 21.15 -32.01 8.99
N LYS A 2 21.08 -32.77 7.87
CA LYS A 2 20.09 -32.53 6.79
C LYS A 2 18.64 -32.38 7.29
N ASN A 3 18.17 -33.28 8.17
CA ASN A 3 16.81 -33.19 8.72
C ASN A 3 16.56 -31.93 9.57
N ILE A 4 17.52 -31.51 10.40
CA ILE A 4 17.39 -30.32 11.26
C ILE A 4 17.24 -29.07 10.40
N ILE A 5 18.10 -28.91 9.39
CA ILE A 5 18.06 -27.77 8.47
C ILE A 5 16.74 -27.78 7.69
N THR A 6 16.28 -28.93 7.19
CA THR A 6 15.00 -29.02 6.50
C THR A 6 13.80 -28.67 7.39
N GLN A 7 13.76 -29.12 8.65
CA GLN A 7 12.67 -28.74 9.56
C GLN A 7 12.74 -27.25 9.95
N PHE A 8 13.94 -26.70 10.14
CA PHE A 8 14.10 -25.27 10.34
C PHE A 8 13.58 -24.49 9.14
N SER A 9 14.01 -24.82 7.92
CA SER A 9 13.52 -24.20 6.68
C SER A 9 12.00 -24.28 6.58
N ARG A 10 11.42 -25.44 6.92
CA ARG A 10 9.97 -25.67 6.89
C ARG A 10 9.23 -24.71 7.82
N ILE A 11 9.68 -24.62 9.08
CA ILE A 11 9.06 -23.77 10.09
C ILE A 11 9.25 -22.29 9.72
N PHE A 12 10.48 -21.90 9.37
CA PHE A 12 10.83 -20.53 9.02
C PHE A 12 10.04 -20.03 7.80
N VAL A 13 10.09 -20.76 6.68
CA VAL A 13 9.36 -20.39 5.46
C VAL A 13 7.85 -20.44 5.68
N GLY A 14 7.34 -21.50 6.34
CA GLY A 14 5.90 -21.66 6.58
C GLY A 14 5.32 -20.52 7.42
N ILE A 15 5.98 -20.14 8.51
CA ILE A 15 5.55 -19.02 9.36
C ILE A 15 5.63 -17.69 8.60
N LEU A 16 6.72 -17.43 7.88
CA LEU A 16 6.88 -16.17 7.15
C LEU A 16 5.82 -16.00 6.05
N PHE A 17 5.50 -17.06 5.29
CA PHE A 17 4.43 -17.01 4.29
C PHE A 17 3.05 -16.78 4.90
N ILE A 18 2.76 -17.38 6.07
CA ILE A 18 1.49 -17.14 6.78
C ILE A 18 1.42 -15.68 7.24
N ILE A 19 2.46 -15.16 7.89
CA ILE A 19 2.49 -13.79 8.41
C ILE A 19 2.39 -12.78 7.26
N SER A 20 3.22 -12.94 6.23
CA SER A 20 3.21 -12.09 5.03
C SER A 20 1.85 -12.14 4.33
N GLY A 21 1.30 -13.32 4.11
CA GLY A 21 -0.03 -13.50 3.51
C GLY A 21 -1.16 -12.87 4.33
N LEU A 22 -1.18 -13.05 5.66
CA LEU A 22 -2.21 -12.47 6.53
C LEU A 22 -2.13 -10.94 6.59
N ILE A 23 -0.92 -10.37 6.61
CA ILE A 23 -0.75 -8.92 6.60
C ILE A 23 -1.23 -8.33 5.27
N LYS A 24 -0.91 -8.95 4.14
CA LYS A 24 -1.46 -8.52 2.83
C LYS A 24 -2.97 -8.73 2.74
N LEU A 25 -3.49 -9.82 3.31
CA LEU A 25 -4.93 -10.09 3.35
C LEU A 25 -5.69 -9.11 4.26
N ASN A 26 -5.02 -8.47 5.20
CA ASN A 26 -5.60 -7.40 6.01
C ASN A 26 -5.80 -6.10 5.20
N ASP A 27 -5.05 -5.91 4.11
CA ASP A 27 -5.22 -4.81 3.16
C ASP A 27 -4.97 -5.27 1.69
N PRO A 28 -5.89 -6.07 1.12
CA PRO A 28 -5.74 -6.59 -0.23
C PRO A 28 -5.92 -5.49 -1.28
N ILE A 29 -6.63 -4.41 -0.94
CA ILE A 29 -6.80 -3.23 -1.79
C ILE A 29 -5.45 -2.53 -1.99
N GLY A 30 -4.70 -2.28 -0.90
CA GLY A 30 -3.35 -1.72 -0.96
C GLY A 30 -2.41 -2.58 -1.83
N PHE A 31 -2.43 -3.90 -1.63
CA PHE A 31 -1.63 -4.82 -2.46
C PHE A 31 -2.07 -4.81 -3.94
N SER A 32 -3.37 -4.68 -4.21
CA SER A 32 -3.90 -4.59 -5.59
C SER A 32 -3.41 -3.35 -6.33
N TYR A 33 -3.22 -2.22 -5.64
CA TYR A 33 -2.66 -1.02 -6.26
C TYR A 33 -1.22 -1.25 -6.71
N LYS A 34 -0.42 -1.99 -5.92
CA LYS A 34 0.94 -2.37 -6.31
C LYS A 34 0.96 -3.28 -7.53
N LEU A 35 0.06 -4.26 -7.59
CA LEU A 35 -0.08 -5.08 -8.80
C LEU A 35 -0.51 -4.25 -10.02
N ALA A 36 -1.44 -3.31 -9.85
CA ALA A 36 -1.86 -2.41 -10.92
C ALA A 36 -0.71 -1.50 -11.40
N GLU A 37 0.15 -1.01 -10.49
CA GLU A 37 1.38 -0.28 -10.84
C GLU A 37 2.30 -1.15 -11.71
N TYR A 38 2.51 -2.43 -11.38
CA TYR A 38 3.28 -3.34 -12.24
C TYR A 38 2.65 -3.57 -13.61
N PHE A 39 1.32 -3.62 -13.70
CA PHE A 39 0.62 -3.82 -14.97
C PHE A 39 0.53 -2.57 -15.85
N SER A 40 0.86 -1.40 -15.31
CA SER A 40 0.78 -0.12 -16.01
C SER A 40 1.78 -0.01 -17.18
N GLU A 41 1.51 0.93 -18.09
CA GLU A 41 2.34 1.18 -19.29
C GLU A 41 3.83 1.41 -18.98
N PRO A 42 4.20 2.17 -17.93
CA PRO A 42 5.61 2.41 -17.60
C PRO A 42 6.41 1.17 -17.12
N VAL A 43 5.74 0.07 -16.74
CA VAL A 43 6.40 -1.09 -16.11
C VAL A 43 6.37 -2.31 -17.02
N PHE A 44 5.24 -3.01 -17.12
CA PHE A 44 5.10 -4.17 -18.00
C PHE A 44 4.19 -3.93 -19.19
N ASN A 45 3.49 -2.80 -19.24
CA ASN A 45 2.55 -2.46 -20.31
C ASN A 45 1.52 -3.57 -20.56
N MET A 46 0.85 -3.99 -19.48
CA MET A 46 -0.21 -5.01 -19.51
C MET A 46 -1.51 -4.46 -18.93
N PRO A 47 -2.08 -3.36 -19.50
CA PRO A 47 -3.27 -2.71 -18.94
C PRO A 47 -4.48 -3.62 -18.84
N PHE A 48 -4.53 -4.70 -19.64
CA PHE A 48 -5.56 -5.73 -19.56
C PHE A 48 -5.68 -6.37 -18.16
N PHE A 49 -4.60 -6.46 -17.38
CA PHE A 49 -4.65 -7.03 -16.03
C PHE A 49 -5.07 -6.04 -14.95
N VAL A 50 -5.08 -4.73 -15.22
CA VAL A 50 -5.41 -3.69 -14.24
C VAL A 50 -6.82 -3.87 -13.64
N PRO A 51 -7.89 -4.14 -14.42
CA PRO A 51 -9.22 -4.41 -13.86
C PRO A 51 -9.28 -5.65 -12.97
N PHE A 52 -8.38 -6.61 -13.19
CA PHE A 52 -8.33 -7.86 -12.44
C PHE A 52 -7.37 -7.82 -11.24
N ALA A 53 -6.67 -6.70 -11.03
CA ALA A 53 -5.62 -6.59 -10.02
C ALA A 53 -6.09 -6.93 -8.60
N LEU A 54 -7.31 -6.54 -8.21
CA LEU A 54 -7.88 -6.89 -6.90
C LEU A 54 -8.16 -8.39 -6.76
N GLY A 55 -8.72 -9.02 -7.80
CA GLY A 55 -8.97 -10.46 -7.82
C GLY A 55 -7.67 -11.26 -7.75
N ILE A 56 -6.65 -10.83 -8.50
CA ILE A 56 -5.30 -11.43 -8.48
C ILE A 56 -4.67 -11.24 -7.09
N ALA A 57 -4.75 -10.04 -6.50
CA ALA A 57 -4.25 -9.75 -5.17
C ALA A 57 -4.85 -10.70 -4.12
N LEU A 58 -6.18 -10.80 -4.05
CA LEU A 58 -6.89 -11.71 -3.15
C LEU A 58 -6.49 -13.17 -3.35
N PHE A 59 -6.42 -13.62 -4.61
CA PHE A 59 -6.02 -14.99 -4.92
C PHE A 59 -4.60 -15.28 -4.41
N LEU A 60 -3.63 -14.40 -4.71
CA LEU A 60 -2.23 -14.60 -4.34
C LEU A 60 -2.03 -14.59 -2.82
N VAL A 61 -2.68 -13.68 -2.08
CA VAL A 61 -2.50 -13.59 -0.62
C VAL A 61 -3.15 -14.77 0.11
N ILE A 62 -4.33 -15.23 -0.35
CA ILE A 62 -4.97 -16.43 0.19
C ILE A 62 -4.10 -17.66 -0.12
N LEU A 63 -3.60 -17.77 -1.36
CA LEU A 63 -2.69 -18.84 -1.76
C LEU A 63 -1.44 -18.86 -0.87
N GLU A 64 -0.85 -17.69 -0.56
CA GLU A 64 0.32 -17.56 0.30
C GLU A 64 0.09 -18.12 1.70
N VAL A 65 -1.02 -17.73 2.35
CA VAL A 65 -1.41 -18.23 3.68
C VAL A 65 -1.63 -19.75 3.63
N VAL A 66 -2.38 -20.23 2.64
CA VAL A 66 -2.73 -21.66 2.50
C VAL A 66 -1.47 -22.49 2.25
N LEU A 67 -0.57 -22.05 1.37
CA LEU A 67 0.70 -22.74 1.11
C LEU A 67 1.62 -22.76 2.33
N GLY A 68 1.67 -21.66 3.10
CA GLY A 68 2.39 -21.60 4.36
C GLY A 68 1.89 -22.64 5.37
N ILE A 69 0.57 -22.75 5.55
CA ILE A 69 -0.06 -23.77 6.40
C ILE A 69 0.22 -25.18 5.87
N MET A 70 0.04 -25.41 4.56
CA MET A 70 0.31 -26.70 3.91
C MET A 70 1.76 -27.15 4.14
N LEU A 71 2.72 -26.22 4.09
CA LEU A 71 4.13 -26.52 4.35
C LEU A 71 4.36 -26.92 5.81
N LEU A 72 3.78 -26.17 6.76
CA LEU A 72 3.91 -26.46 8.19
C LEU A 72 3.32 -27.83 8.55
N ILE A 73 2.16 -28.19 8.03
CA ILE A 73 1.54 -29.50 8.34
C ILE A 73 2.07 -30.65 7.47
N GLY A 74 2.77 -30.34 6.38
CA GLY A 74 3.35 -31.32 5.46
C GLY A 74 2.31 -31.95 4.52
N TYR A 75 1.28 -31.19 4.16
CA TYR A 75 0.23 -31.64 3.26
C TYR A 75 0.68 -31.51 1.81
N LYS A 76 0.43 -32.56 1.00
CA LYS A 76 0.79 -32.64 -0.43
C LYS A 76 2.16 -32.00 -0.74
N THR A 77 3.19 -32.36 0.04
CA THR A 77 4.52 -31.74 0.08
C THR A 77 5.09 -31.36 -1.28
N LYS A 78 5.04 -32.27 -2.27
CA LYS A 78 5.56 -31.99 -3.62
C LYS A 78 4.86 -30.79 -4.27
N PHE A 79 3.53 -30.79 -4.26
CA PHE A 79 2.73 -29.69 -4.80
C PHE A 79 3.04 -28.39 -4.05
N THR A 80 3.01 -28.42 -2.72
CA THR A 80 3.25 -27.25 -1.87
C THR A 80 4.60 -26.60 -2.13
N ILE A 81 5.68 -27.39 -2.15
CA ILE A 81 7.03 -26.85 -2.37
C ILE A 81 7.20 -26.33 -3.81
N TRP A 82 6.64 -27.01 -4.81
CA TRP A 82 6.66 -26.51 -6.19
C TRP A 82 5.89 -25.19 -6.34
N SER A 83 4.70 -25.09 -5.75
CA SER A 83 3.90 -23.85 -5.75
C SER A 83 4.62 -22.72 -5.03
N LEU A 84 5.22 -22.98 -3.87
CA LEU A 84 6.04 -21.99 -3.14
C LEU A 84 7.25 -21.54 -3.95
N LEU A 85 7.92 -22.46 -4.65
CA LEU A 85 9.06 -22.15 -5.50
C LEU A 85 8.66 -21.25 -6.68
N ILE A 86 7.55 -21.54 -7.35
CA ILE A 86 7.03 -20.69 -8.43
C ILE A 86 6.68 -19.30 -7.90
N LEU A 87 5.96 -19.25 -6.77
CA LEU A 87 5.52 -17.99 -6.16
C LEU A 87 6.71 -17.12 -5.74
N ILE A 88 7.71 -17.69 -5.07
CA ILE A 88 8.88 -16.92 -4.63
C ILE A 88 9.75 -16.48 -5.80
N VAL A 89 9.88 -17.28 -6.86
CA VAL A 89 10.63 -16.89 -8.07
C VAL A 89 9.94 -15.71 -8.76
N LEU A 90 8.61 -15.73 -8.86
CA LEU A 90 7.83 -14.62 -9.40
C LEU A 90 8.01 -13.36 -8.56
N PHE A 91 7.85 -13.44 -7.23
CA PHE A 91 8.06 -12.28 -6.36
C PHE A 91 9.51 -11.77 -6.39
N THR A 92 10.50 -12.66 -6.41
CA THR A 92 11.92 -12.31 -6.55
C THR A 92 12.17 -11.53 -7.85
N PHE A 93 11.53 -11.94 -8.95
CA PHE A 93 11.63 -11.20 -10.22
C PHE A 93 11.00 -9.80 -10.12
N LEU A 94 9.80 -9.68 -9.54
CA LEU A 94 9.13 -8.40 -9.36
C LEU A 94 9.92 -7.45 -8.45
N THR A 95 10.43 -7.96 -7.32
CA THR A 95 11.22 -7.17 -6.37
C THR A 95 12.57 -6.76 -6.95
N PHE A 96 13.23 -7.63 -7.71
CA PHE A 96 14.42 -7.28 -8.48
C PHE A 96 14.15 -6.19 -9.50
N TYR A 97 13.09 -6.35 -10.30
CA TYR A 97 12.73 -5.37 -11.33
C TYR A 97 12.51 -3.98 -10.71
N SER A 98 11.76 -3.92 -9.61
CA SER A 98 11.55 -2.67 -8.86
C SER A 98 12.83 -2.08 -8.29
N ALA A 99 13.74 -2.92 -7.78
CA ALA A 99 15.01 -2.47 -7.22
C ALA A 99 16.00 -1.95 -8.28
N TYR A 100 15.98 -2.56 -9.47
CA TYR A 100 16.88 -2.19 -10.56
C TYR A 100 16.38 -0.98 -11.36
N PHE A 101 15.09 -0.93 -11.68
CA PHE A 101 14.49 0.13 -12.51
C PHE A 101 13.85 1.27 -11.70
N ASN A 102 13.81 1.20 -10.36
CA ASN A 102 13.20 2.21 -9.48
C ASN A 102 11.73 2.55 -9.81
N VAL A 103 10.97 1.59 -10.30
CA VAL A 103 9.58 1.80 -10.78
C VAL A 103 8.51 1.69 -9.69
N VAL A 104 8.75 0.89 -8.65
CA VAL A 104 7.80 0.68 -7.55
C VAL A 104 8.57 0.74 -6.23
N LYS A 105 8.32 1.79 -5.43
CA LYS A 105 9.08 2.07 -4.20
C LYS A 105 8.78 1.09 -3.05
N ASP A 106 7.63 0.42 -3.07
CA ASP A 106 7.24 -0.59 -2.08
C ASP A 106 6.58 -1.80 -2.76
N CYS A 107 7.19 -2.97 -2.62
CA CYS A 107 6.75 -4.21 -3.25
C CYS A 107 5.52 -4.85 -2.55
N GLY A 108 5.06 -4.28 -1.43
CA GLY A 108 3.85 -4.72 -0.73
C GLY A 108 3.97 -6.07 -0.03
N CYS A 109 5.19 -6.58 0.17
CA CYS A 109 5.42 -7.90 0.77
C CYS A 109 4.92 -8.05 2.21
N PHE A 110 4.87 -6.96 2.98
CA PHE A 110 4.29 -6.95 4.33
C PHE A 110 3.25 -5.84 4.47
N GLY A 111 2.60 -5.47 3.36
CA GLY A 111 1.69 -4.33 3.31
C GLY A 111 2.25 -3.09 4.01
N ASP A 112 1.37 -2.34 4.65
CA ASP A 112 1.74 -1.14 5.43
C ASP A 112 2.38 -1.47 6.80
N ALA A 113 2.45 -2.74 7.21
CA ALA A 113 3.00 -3.11 8.52
C ALA A 113 4.53 -2.98 8.58
N LEU A 114 5.21 -3.24 7.47
CA LEU A 114 6.67 -3.11 7.36
C LEU A 114 7.04 -2.66 5.94
N LYS A 115 7.29 -1.35 5.79
CA LYS A 115 7.79 -0.77 4.55
C LYS A 115 9.25 -1.15 4.36
N LEU A 116 9.51 -2.01 3.39
CA LEU A 116 10.85 -2.43 3.01
C LEU A 116 11.25 -1.74 1.71
N THR A 117 12.50 -1.27 1.63
CA THR A 117 13.03 -0.77 0.36
C THR A 117 13.04 -1.89 -0.70
N PRO A 118 13.04 -1.57 -2.00
CA PRO A 118 13.07 -2.60 -3.04
C PRO A 118 14.23 -3.60 -2.88
N TRP A 119 15.43 -3.11 -2.53
CA TRP A 119 16.60 -3.96 -2.27
C TRP A 119 16.48 -4.82 -1.02
N GLN A 120 15.82 -4.33 0.04
CA GLN A 120 15.52 -5.14 1.23
C GLN A 120 14.50 -6.24 0.90
N SER A 121 13.45 -5.90 0.14
CA SER A 121 12.44 -6.85 -0.32
C SER A 121 13.04 -7.95 -1.18
N PHE A 122 13.88 -7.58 -2.15
CA PHE A 122 14.60 -8.53 -3.00
C PHE A 122 15.51 -9.46 -2.19
N THR A 123 16.30 -8.90 -1.26
CA THR A 123 17.19 -9.69 -0.40
C THR A 123 16.42 -10.71 0.43
N LYS A 124 15.30 -10.29 1.02
CA LYS A 124 14.40 -11.17 1.78
C LYS A 124 13.85 -12.29 0.91
N ASP A 125 13.46 -12.02 -0.34
CA ASP A 125 12.99 -13.04 -1.26
C ASP A 125 14.10 -14.03 -1.66
N ILE A 126 15.34 -13.57 -1.85
CA ILE A 126 16.50 -14.44 -2.10
C ILE A 126 16.79 -15.36 -0.91
N VAL A 127 16.69 -14.85 0.33
CA VAL A 127 16.83 -15.65 1.55
C VAL A 127 15.73 -16.72 1.63
N LEU A 128 14.48 -16.35 1.35
CA LEU A 128 13.37 -17.30 1.30
C LEU A 128 13.57 -18.35 0.20
N LEU A 129 14.00 -17.93 -0.99
CA LEU A 129 14.32 -18.81 -2.11
C LEU A 129 15.39 -19.83 -1.72
N PHE A 130 16.46 -19.42 -1.03
CA PHE A 130 17.49 -20.32 -0.51
C PHE A 130 16.91 -21.42 0.40
N PHE A 131 16.07 -21.04 1.36
CA PHE A 131 15.43 -22.02 2.26
C PHE A 131 14.41 -22.92 1.53
N ILE A 132 13.69 -22.39 0.54
CA ILE A 132 12.78 -23.16 -0.31
C ILE A 132 13.55 -24.17 -1.18
N LEU A 133 14.73 -23.82 -1.70
CA LEU A 133 15.58 -24.76 -2.45
C LEU A 133 16.06 -25.92 -1.56
N ILE A 134 16.40 -25.65 -0.29
CA ILE A 134 16.71 -26.72 0.67
C ILE A 134 15.51 -27.67 0.83
N LEU A 135 14.29 -27.12 0.96
CA LEU A 135 13.06 -27.91 1.04
C LEU A 135 12.82 -28.71 -0.24
N PHE A 136 13.07 -28.12 -1.41
CA PHE A 136 12.90 -28.74 -2.73
C PHE A 136 13.78 -29.99 -2.89
N PHE A 137 15.07 -29.89 -2.60
CA PHE A 137 15.98 -31.04 -2.69
C PHE A 137 15.72 -32.08 -1.59
N ASN A 138 15.20 -31.67 -0.43
CA ASN A 138 14.94 -32.53 0.72
C ASN A 138 13.44 -32.81 0.94
N GLN A 139 12.61 -32.69 -0.10
CA GLN A 139 11.15 -32.80 0.01
C GLN A 139 10.67 -34.13 0.63
N LYS A 140 11.47 -35.20 0.54
CA LYS A 140 11.18 -36.51 1.17
C LYS A 140 11.21 -36.47 2.71
N LEU A 141 11.86 -35.47 3.31
CA LEU A 141 11.98 -35.29 4.77
C LEU A 141 10.79 -34.49 5.35
N VAL A 142 10.01 -33.81 4.52
CA VAL A 142 8.80 -33.09 4.95
C VAL A 142 7.62 -34.05 4.93
N LYS A 143 7.43 -34.71 6.07
CA LYS A 143 6.34 -35.66 6.29
C LYS A 143 5.10 -34.99 6.89
N PRO A 144 3.90 -35.51 6.61
CA PRO A 144 2.67 -35.01 7.23
C PRO A 144 2.70 -35.22 8.75
N LEU A 145 2.21 -34.22 9.50
CA LEU A 145 2.20 -34.26 10.98
C LEU A 145 0.92 -34.89 11.56
N PHE A 146 -0.18 -34.85 10.82
CA PHE A 146 -1.50 -35.29 11.27
C PHE A 146 -2.10 -36.34 10.33
N SER A 147 -3.26 -36.90 10.67
CA SER A 147 -4.01 -37.77 9.76
C SER A 147 -4.57 -36.99 8.56
N ASN A 148 -4.90 -37.71 7.48
CA ASN A 148 -5.40 -37.09 6.24
C ASN A 148 -6.68 -36.26 6.48
N ASN A 149 -7.59 -36.72 7.34
CA ASN A 149 -8.83 -36.00 7.63
C ASN A 149 -8.56 -34.67 8.32
N VAL A 150 -7.68 -34.65 9.34
CA VAL A 150 -7.31 -33.42 10.05
C VAL A 150 -6.64 -32.43 9.10
N GLN A 151 -5.70 -32.88 8.26
CA GLN A 151 -5.05 -32.01 7.28
C GLN A 151 -6.03 -31.39 6.28
N ASN A 152 -6.94 -32.19 5.73
CA ASN A 152 -7.97 -31.71 4.81
C ASN A 152 -8.85 -30.64 5.48
N ILE A 153 -9.33 -30.92 6.70
CA ILE A 153 -10.14 -29.97 7.47
C ILE A 153 -9.36 -28.67 7.71
N THR A 154 -8.10 -28.75 8.13
CA THR A 154 -7.26 -27.56 8.36
C THR A 154 -7.13 -26.69 7.10
N ILE A 155 -7.00 -27.30 5.92
CA ILE A 155 -6.85 -26.56 4.66
C ILE A 155 -8.18 -25.96 4.20
N TYR A 156 -9.28 -26.71 4.29
CA TYR A 156 -10.59 -26.14 3.97
C TYR A 156 -10.94 -24.99 4.92
N ALA A 157 -10.64 -25.14 6.22
CA ALA A 157 -10.81 -24.08 7.20
C ALA A 157 -9.93 -22.87 6.88
N SER A 158 -8.66 -23.04 6.51
CA SER A 158 -7.79 -21.91 6.19
C SER A 158 -8.25 -21.14 4.95
N ILE A 159 -8.73 -21.84 3.91
CA ILE A 159 -9.32 -21.20 2.72
C ILE A 159 -10.57 -20.40 3.13
N VAL A 160 -11.53 -21.03 3.82
CA VAL A 160 -12.77 -20.37 4.23
C VAL A 160 -12.51 -19.17 5.12
N LEU A 161 -11.67 -19.30 6.14
CA LEU A 161 -11.34 -18.20 7.05
C LEU A 161 -10.62 -17.06 6.32
N SER A 162 -9.70 -17.37 5.41
CA SER A 162 -9.00 -16.33 4.62
C SER A 162 -9.97 -15.63 3.66
N SER A 163 -10.90 -16.36 3.04
CA SER A 163 -11.94 -15.77 2.20
C SER A 163 -12.92 -14.90 2.99
N LEU A 164 -13.34 -15.33 4.18
CA LEU A 164 -14.19 -14.53 5.06
C LEU A 164 -13.49 -13.25 5.50
N MET A 165 -12.21 -13.32 5.85
CA MET A 165 -11.39 -12.15 6.15
C MET A 165 -11.29 -11.20 4.94
N GLY A 166 -11.07 -11.74 3.73
CA GLY A 166 -11.06 -10.96 2.50
C GLY A 166 -12.39 -10.24 2.24
N VAL A 167 -13.52 -10.94 2.39
CA VAL A 167 -14.86 -10.34 2.27
C VAL A 167 -15.07 -9.25 3.32
N TRP A 168 -14.64 -9.49 4.56
CA TRP A 168 -14.74 -8.51 5.64
C TRP A 168 -14.00 -7.22 5.31
N VAL A 169 -12.69 -7.28 5.00
CA VAL A 169 -11.87 -6.08 4.77
C VAL A 169 -12.21 -5.32 3.48
N LEU A 170 -12.99 -5.93 2.57
CA LEU A 170 -13.54 -5.24 1.40
C LEU A 170 -14.85 -4.49 1.69
N ASN A 171 -15.54 -4.83 2.79
CA ASN A 171 -16.82 -4.24 3.15
C ASN A 171 -16.77 -3.46 4.47
N HIS A 172 -15.66 -3.54 5.19
CA HIS A 172 -15.40 -2.95 6.50
C HIS A 172 -13.94 -2.51 6.58
N LEU A 173 -13.58 -1.78 7.64
CA LEU A 173 -12.19 -1.39 7.84
C LEU A 173 -11.27 -2.61 8.09
N PRO A 174 -9.97 -2.49 7.76
CA PRO A 174 -8.96 -3.49 8.12
C PRO A 174 -9.01 -3.87 9.60
N LEU A 175 -8.75 -5.13 9.92
CA LEU A 175 -8.75 -5.62 11.31
C LEU A 175 -7.68 -4.91 12.16
N VAL A 176 -6.55 -4.60 11.55
CA VAL A 176 -5.48 -3.81 12.16
C VAL A 176 -5.07 -2.71 11.20
N ASP A 177 -5.04 -1.47 11.68
CA ASP A 177 -4.59 -0.34 10.89
C ASP A 177 -3.11 -0.02 11.14
N PHE A 178 -2.28 -0.31 10.14
CA PHE A 178 -0.84 -0.02 10.16
C PHE A 178 -0.48 1.34 9.55
N ARG A 179 -1.46 2.06 8.99
CA ARG A 179 -1.22 3.31 8.25
C ARG A 179 -0.96 4.48 9.21
N PRO A 180 -0.30 5.56 8.72
CA PRO A 180 -0.06 6.77 9.51
C PRO A 180 -1.34 7.44 10.04
N TYR A 181 -2.48 7.20 9.38
CA TYR A 181 -3.79 7.76 9.72
C TYR A 181 -4.64 6.84 10.60
N LYS A 182 -4.06 5.92 11.38
CA LYS A 182 -4.83 5.11 12.32
C LYS A 182 -5.46 5.96 13.44
N VAL A 183 -6.55 5.45 14.03
CA VAL A 183 -7.22 6.10 15.17
C VAL A 183 -6.23 6.37 16.31
N GLY A 184 -6.31 7.56 16.91
CA GLY A 184 -5.42 8.07 17.96
C GLY A 184 -4.22 8.87 17.46
N ASN A 185 -3.86 8.77 16.18
CA ASN A 185 -2.79 9.59 15.62
C ASN A 185 -3.27 11.01 15.32
N ASN A 186 -2.35 11.97 15.35
CA ASN A 186 -2.61 13.37 14.97
C ASN A 186 -1.88 13.71 13.67
N ILE A 187 -2.62 14.26 12.71
CA ILE A 187 -2.13 14.53 11.35
C ILE A 187 -1.03 15.59 11.37
N GLN A 188 -1.21 16.71 12.07
CA GLN A 188 -0.20 17.77 12.17
C GLN A 188 1.08 17.27 12.84
N LYS A 189 0.98 16.47 13.91
CA LYS A 189 2.14 15.83 14.54
C LYS A 189 2.83 14.84 13.60
N GLY A 190 2.07 14.10 12.80
CA GLY A 190 2.60 13.16 11.80
C GLY A 190 3.27 13.84 10.61
N MET A 191 2.99 15.13 10.37
CA MET A 191 3.66 15.97 9.38
C MET A 191 4.95 16.61 9.87
N ARG A 192 5.18 16.64 11.18
CA ARG A 192 6.36 17.31 11.75
C ARG A 192 7.62 16.51 11.46
N ILE A 193 8.61 17.18 10.87
CA ILE A 193 9.99 16.70 10.81
C ILE A 193 10.65 16.98 12.18
N PRO A 194 11.21 15.97 12.86
CA PRO A 194 11.90 16.17 14.14
C PRO A 194 13.11 17.10 14.02
N ASP A 195 13.40 17.82 15.10
CA ASP A 195 14.58 18.70 15.16
C ASP A 195 15.85 17.85 15.07
N GLY A 196 16.73 18.18 14.11
CA GLY A 196 17.97 17.44 13.85
C GLY A 196 17.81 16.19 12.98
N ALA A 197 16.62 15.96 12.40
CA ALA A 197 16.44 14.89 11.43
C ALA A 197 17.36 15.06 10.20
N GLU A 198 17.83 13.94 9.66
CA GLU A 198 18.70 13.94 8.48
C GLU A 198 18.02 14.62 7.31
N LYS A 199 18.70 15.58 6.67
CA LYS A 199 18.20 16.27 5.49
C LYS A 199 18.56 15.48 4.24
N SER A 200 17.69 15.53 3.24
CA SER A 200 18.00 14.96 1.93
C SER A 200 19.26 15.59 1.37
N VAL A 201 20.22 14.75 1.00
CA VAL A 201 21.43 15.18 0.30
C VAL A 201 21.12 15.13 -1.18
N VAL A 202 21.01 16.30 -1.78
CA VAL A 202 20.74 16.48 -3.21
C VAL A 202 22.03 16.91 -3.87
N GLU A 203 22.45 16.15 -4.89
CA GLU A 203 23.58 16.52 -5.75
C GLU A 203 23.02 17.14 -7.03
N MET A 204 23.48 18.34 -7.34
CA MET A 204 23.14 19.00 -8.60
C MET A 204 23.94 18.35 -9.72
N VAL A 205 23.24 17.72 -10.65
CA VAL A 205 23.82 17.08 -11.83
C VAL A 205 23.54 17.95 -13.05
N PHE A 206 24.60 18.41 -13.69
CA PHE A 206 24.56 19.21 -14.89
C PHE A 206 24.79 18.31 -16.11
N ILE A 207 23.92 18.43 -17.11
CA ILE A 207 23.99 17.67 -18.35
C ILE A 207 24.60 18.59 -19.42
N TYR A 208 25.73 18.19 -19.97
CA TYR A 208 26.42 18.89 -21.06
C TYR A 208 26.56 17.98 -22.28
N LYS A 209 26.40 18.56 -23.46
CA LYS A 209 26.67 17.89 -24.74
C LYS A 209 28.14 18.03 -25.09
N VAL A 210 28.89 16.93 -24.98
CA VAL A 210 30.32 16.85 -25.31
C VAL A 210 30.49 16.01 -26.56
N GLY A 211 30.91 16.62 -27.66
CA GLY A 211 31.09 15.91 -28.94
C GLY A 211 29.78 15.30 -29.49
N GLY A 212 28.64 15.93 -29.20
CA GLY A 212 27.31 15.47 -29.64
C GLY A 212 26.63 14.46 -28.71
N VAL A 213 27.29 14.00 -27.65
CA VAL A 213 26.75 13.04 -26.67
C VAL A 213 26.51 13.74 -25.33
N ASP A 214 25.36 13.51 -24.72
CA ASP A 214 25.02 14.05 -23.41
C ASP A 214 25.82 13.33 -22.31
N LYS A 215 26.49 14.11 -21.47
CA LYS A 215 27.27 13.65 -20.32
C LYS A 215 26.87 14.40 -19.06
N GLU A 216 26.84 13.67 -17.95
CA GLU A 216 26.51 14.19 -16.61
C GLU A 216 27.78 14.63 -15.86
N PHE A 217 27.72 15.80 -15.24
CA PHE A 217 28.78 16.41 -14.44
C PHE A 217 28.20 16.85 -13.09
N THR A 218 28.92 16.62 -12.00
CA THR A 218 28.55 17.13 -10.67
C THR A 218 29.19 18.51 -10.43
N GLU A 219 28.86 19.19 -9.33
CA GLU A 219 29.53 20.44 -8.94
C GLU A 219 31.06 20.31 -8.90
N LYS A 220 31.58 19.13 -8.51
CA LYS A 220 33.02 18.87 -8.42
C LYS A 220 33.68 18.79 -9.80
N ASP A 221 32.89 18.43 -10.82
CA ASP A 221 33.38 18.21 -12.18
C ASP A 221 33.22 19.46 -13.06
N LEU A 222 32.55 20.51 -12.58
CA LEU A 222 32.31 21.75 -13.33
C LEU A 222 33.59 22.40 -13.85
N MET A 223 34.69 22.29 -13.10
CA MET A 223 36.01 22.83 -13.49
C MET A 223 36.74 21.97 -14.53
N SER A 224 36.23 20.78 -14.84
CA SER A 224 36.81 19.81 -15.77
C SER A 224 35.93 19.55 -16.99
N ILE A 225 34.94 20.40 -17.24
CA ILE A 225 34.07 20.31 -18.41
C ILE A 225 34.93 20.56 -19.67
N PRO A 226 34.91 19.66 -20.68
CA PRO A 226 35.67 19.83 -21.90
C PRO A 226 35.31 21.13 -22.66
N GLU A 227 36.31 21.80 -23.25
CA GLU A 227 36.08 22.98 -24.07
C GLU A 227 35.15 22.66 -25.26
N GLY A 228 34.20 23.56 -25.53
CA GLY A 228 33.16 23.37 -26.56
C GLY A 228 31.94 22.57 -26.12
N ALA A 229 31.87 22.14 -24.85
CA ALA A 229 30.66 21.53 -24.29
C ALA A 229 29.51 22.55 -24.16
N VAL A 230 28.31 22.14 -24.56
CA VAL A 230 27.11 23.00 -24.49
C VAL A 230 26.21 22.49 -23.35
N PHE A 231 25.82 23.39 -22.44
CA PHE A 231 24.87 23.06 -21.38
C PHE A 231 23.51 22.67 -21.97
N VAL A 232 22.94 21.58 -21.48
CA VAL A 232 21.65 21.05 -21.93
C VAL A 232 20.60 21.26 -20.86
N ASP A 233 20.85 20.75 -19.66
CA ASP A 233 19.88 20.74 -18.56
C ASP A 233 20.57 20.56 -17.20
N ARG A 234 19.87 20.86 -16.11
CA ARG A 234 20.27 20.53 -14.75
C ARG A 234 19.16 19.73 -14.09
N LYS A 235 19.54 18.61 -13.49
CA LYS A 235 18.65 17.81 -12.64
C LYS A 235 19.22 17.70 -11.22
N ASP A 236 18.31 17.74 -10.26
CA ASP A 236 18.63 17.53 -8.86
C ASP A 236 18.52 16.02 -8.56
N LYS A 237 19.65 15.37 -8.27
CA LYS A 237 19.70 13.94 -7.96
C LYS A 237 19.76 13.76 -6.45
N VAL A 238 18.71 13.20 -5.86
CA VAL A 238 18.71 12.82 -4.45
C VAL A 238 19.69 11.66 -4.26
N ILE A 239 20.80 11.90 -3.56
CA ILE A 239 21.83 10.90 -3.26
C ILE A 239 21.47 10.10 -2.02
N THR A 240 20.94 10.78 -1.02
CA THR A 240 20.41 10.15 0.20
C THR A 240 19.12 10.86 0.56
N GLU A 241 18.05 10.09 0.64
CA GLU A 241 16.75 10.59 1.08
C GLU A 241 16.84 10.87 2.58
N GLY A 242 16.51 12.11 2.97
CA GLY A 242 16.45 12.49 4.38
C GLY A 242 15.23 11.90 5.07
N TYR A 243 15.01 12.30 6.31
CA TYR A 243 13.81 11.90 7.04
C TYR A 243 12.56 12.40 6.32
N VAL A 244 11.74 11.47 5.86
CA VAL A 244 10.39 11.74 5.33
C VAL A 244 9.38 11.52 6.45
N PRO A 245 8.56 12.52 6.81
CA PRO A 245 7.58 12.36 7.86
C PRO A 245 6.53 11.30 7.46
N PRO A 246 5.95 10.55 8.43
CA PRO A 246 4.94 9.54 8.15
C PRO A 246 3.76 10.06 7.35
N ILE A 247 3.44 11.36 7.50
CA ILE A 247 2.47 12.09 6.68
C ILE A 247 3.22 13.24 5.99
N HIS A 248 3.26 13.27 4.66
CA HIS A 248 3.97 14.31 3.90
C HIS A 248 3.12 14.93 2.79
N ASP A 249 2.15 14.18 2.25
CA ASP A 249 1.36 14.59 1.08
C ASP A 249 -0.09 15.00 1.43
N PHE A 250 -0.34 15.40 2.69
CA PHE A 250 -1.67 15.83 3.12
C PHE A 250 -1.92 17.29 2.76
N THR A 251 -2.88 17.52 1.85
CA THR A 251 -3.33 18.82 1.39
C THR A 251 -4.86 18.87 1.35
N MET A 252 -5.45 20.06 1.49
CA MET A 252 -6.88 20.27 1.31
C MET A 252 -7.10 21.49 0.42
N GLU A 253 -6.86 21.30 -0.87
CA GLU A 253 -6.84 22.40 -1.84
C GLU A 253 -8.21 22.66 -2.46
N LYS A 254 -8.62 23.93 -2.52
CA LYS A 254 -9.81 24.36 -3.23
C LYS A 254 -9.59 25.78 -3.76
N ASP A 255 -9.94 26.02 -5.03
CA ASP A 255 -9.83 27.33 -5.68
C ASP A 255 -8.42 27.97 -5.54
N GLY A 256 -7.37 27.15 -5.60
CA GLY A 256 -5.97 27.58 -5.52
C GLY A 256 -5.46 27.90 -4.10
N SER A 257 -6.24 27.62 -3.06
CA SER A 257 -5.84 27.78 -1.66
C SER A 257 -5.87 26.45 -0.91
N ASP A 258 -4.91 26.22 -0.01
CA ASP A 258 -4.86 25.04 0.85
C ASP A 258 -5.44 25.37 2.23
N TYR A 259 -6.49 24.65 2.61
CA TYR A 259 -7.26 24.86 3.84
C TYR A 259 -6.88 23.89 4.96
N LYS A 260 -5.82 23.09 4.78
CA LYS A 260 -5.45 22.06 5.77
C LYS A 260 -5.24 22.62 7.18
N GLU A 261 -4.62 23.79 7.32
CA GLU A 261 -4.33 24.39 8.64
C GLU A 261 -5.61 24.79 9.36
N GLU A 262 -6.56 25.40 8.63
CA GLU A 262 -7.87 25.77 9.17
C GLU A 262 -8.62 24.53 9.65
N PHE A 263 -8.73 23.52 8.79
CA PHE A 263 -9.52 22.32 9.13
C PHE A 263 -8.87 21.47 10.21
N LEU A 264 -7.54 21.35 10.24
CA LEU A 264 -6.87 20.56 11.26
C LEU A 264 -6.89 21.24 12.64
N GLU A 265 -7.27 22.52 12.76
CA GLU A 265 -7.53 23.16 14.06
C GLU A 265 -8.99 23.05 14.54
N GLU A 266 -9.89 22.54 13.70
CA GLU A 266 -11.30 22.42 14.05
C GLU A 266 -11.52 21.38 15.17
N PRO A 267 -12.26 21.72 16.24
CA PRO A 267 -12.51 20.80 17.34
C PRO A 267 -13.46 19.66 16.97
N LYS A 268 -14.33 19.88 15.99
CA LYS A 268 -15.29 18.89 15.49
C LYS A 268 -15.32 18.91 13.98
N LEU A 269 -14.45 18.12 13.37
CA LEU A 269 -14.38 17.98 11.92
C LEU A 269 -14.79 16.57 11.52
N MET A 270 -15.78 16.47 10.64
CA MET A 270 -16.05 15.27 9.87
C MET A 270 -15.42 15.44 8.51
N LEU A 271 -14.48 14.57 8.21
CA LEU A 271 -13.84 14.45 6.93
C LEU A 271 -14.38 13.23 6.19
N ILE A 272 -15.02 13.45 5.05
CA ILE A 272 -15.43 12.38 4.13
C ILE A 272 -14.30 12.18 3.11
N THR A 273 -13.83 10.95 2.94
CA THR A 273 -12.75 10.65 1.98
C THR A 273 -13.28 9.81 0.83
N ALA A 274 -13.02 10.22 -0.41
CA ALA A 274 -13.34 9.42 -1.60
C ALA A 274 -12.25 9.64 -2.65
N TYR A 275 -11.36 8.66 -2.87
CA TYR A 275 -10.19 8.87 -3.73
C TYR A 275 -10.54 9.04 -5.21
N ASP A 276 -11.70 8.54 -5.65
CA ASP A 276 -12.18 8.59 -7.04
C ASP A 276 -13.71 8.52 -7.01
N LEU A 277 -14.38 9.62 -7.34
CA LEU A 277 -15.84 9.73 -7.27
C LEU A 277 -16.56 8.89 -8.32
N VAL A 278 -15.92 8.57 -9.44
CA VAL A 278 -16.47 7.71 -10.50
C VAL A 278 -16.50 6.26 -10.03
N LYS A 279 -15.51 5.85 -9.22
CA LYS A 279 -15.42 4.51 -8.63
C LYS A 279 -16.00 4.41 -7.22
N ALA A 280 -16.57 5.50 -6.68
CA ALA A 280 -17.13 5.49 -5.34
C ALA A 280 -18.40 4.63 -5.27
N ASP A 281 -18.58 3.93 -4.16
CA ASP A 281 -19.75 3.10 -3.94
C ASP A 281 -21.02 3.96 -3.89
N HIS A 282 -21.95 3.68 -4.80
CA HIS A 282 -23.20 4.43 -4.93
C HIS A 282 -24.03 4.40 -3.64
N SER A 283 -24.08 3.27 -2.94
CA SER A 283 -24.88 3.13 -1.72
C SER A 283 -24.28 3.93 -0.56
N GLY A 284 -22.94 4.01 -0.50
CA GLY A 284 -22.21 4.85 0.42
C GLY A 284 -22.43 6.32 0.16
N MET A 285 -22.23 6.75 -1.09
CA MET A 285 -22.43 8.14 -1.52
C MET A 285 -23.85 8.63 -1.25
N ALA A 286 -24.87 7.81 -1.49
CA ALA A 286 -26.27 8.15 -1.24
C ALA A 286 -26.61 8.40 0.23
N LYS A 287 -25.80 7.93 1.18
CA LYS A 287 -26.00 8.14 2.63
C LYS A 287 -25.35 9.44 3.14
N LEU A 288 -24.43 10.03 2.38
CA LEU A 288 -23.55 11.10 2.87
C LEU A 288 -24.28 12.40 3.17
N GLU A 289 -25.29 12.78 2.38
CA GLU A 289 -26.00 14.05 2.63
C GLU A 289 -26.79 14.02 3.94
N LYS A 290 -27.47 12.90 4.22
CA LYS A 290 -28.14 12.71 5.52
C LYS A 290 -27.12 12.77 6.66
N LEU A 291 -25.98 12.07 6.51
CA LEU A 291 -24.92 12.09 7.50
C LEU A 291 -24.36 13.49 7.75
N ASN A 292 -24.17 14.28 6.68
CA ASN A 292 -23.75 15.67 6.75
C ASN A 292 -24.73 16.52 7.57
N GLN A 293 -26.04 16.37 7.36
CA GLN A 293 -27.07 17.07 8.12
C GLN A 293 -27.04 16.68 9.61
N ASP A 294 -26.98 15.38 9.90
CA ASP A 294 -26.91 14.85 11.27
C ASP A 294 -25.64 15.34 12.00
N ALA A 295 -24.51 15.40 11.31
CA ALA A 295 -23.24 15.87 11.87
C ALA A 295 -23.25 17.38 12.13
N LYS A 296 -23.76 18.18 11.18
CA LYS A 296 -23.92 19.63 11.35
C LYS A 296 -24.83 19.96 12.54
N ALA A 297 -25.93 19.22 12.72
CA ALA A 297 -26.81 19.38 13.87
C ALA A 297 -26.10 19.14 15.22
N LYS A 298 -25.02 18.35 15.23
CA LYS A 298 -24.17 18.07 16.41
C LYS A 298 -22.94 18.98 16.52
N GLY A 299 -22.88 20.01 15.68
CA GLY A 299 -21.82 21.02 15.69
C GLY A 299 -20.54 20.61 14.96
N TYR A 300 -20.58 19.60 14.08
CA TYR A 300 -19.45 19.26 13.24
C TYR A 300 -19.39 20.15 11.99
N LYS A 301 -18.18 20.59 11.66
CA LYS A 301 -17.85 21.04 10.31
C LYS A 301 -17.69 19.81 9.43
N VAL A 302 -18.33 19.80 8.26
CA VAL A 302 -18.31 18.64 7.34
C VAL A 302 -17.68 19.07 6.03
N VAL A 303 -16.63 18.38 5.63
CA VAL A 303 -15.90 18.59 4.37
C VAL A 303 -15.53 17.24 3.76
N ALA A 304 -15.26 17.22 2.46
CA ALA A 304 -14.80 16.04 1.76
C ALA A 304 -13.43 16.23 1.11
N MET A 305 -12.66 15.14 0.97
CA MET A 305 -11.40 15.09 0.25
C MET A 305 -11.46 14.08 -0.89
N THR A 306 -10.96 14.48 -2.06
CA THR A 306 -10.93 13.63 -3.25
C THR A 306 -9.80 14.00 -4.21
N ALA A 307 -9.38 13.05 -5.04
CA ALA A 307 -8.48 13.32 -6.17
C ALA A 307 -9.25 13.53 -7.50
N SER A 308 -10.59 13.49 -7.46
CA SER A 308 -11.45 13.67 -8.62
C SER A 308 -11.44 15.10 -9.15
N SER A 309 -11.74 15.23 -10.44
CA SER A 309 -11.77 16.53 -11.12
C SER A 309 -12.97 17.39 -10.67
N PRO A 310 -12.93 18.73 -10.88
CA PRO A 310 -14.06 19.61 -10.60
C PRO A 310 -15.36 19.17 -11.29
N GLU A 311 -15.29 18.64 -12.51
CA GLU A 311 -16.44 18.13 -13.26
C GLU A 311 -17.04 16.89 -12.61
N GLU A 312 -16.20 15.95 -12.17
CA GLU A 312 -16.62 14.74 -11.45
C GLU A 312 -17.25 15.10 -10.09
N ILE A 313 -16.68 16.09 -9.39
CA ILE A 313 -17.24 16.64 -8.15
C ILE A 313 -18.64 17.23 -8.41
N ALA A 314 -18.79 18.06 -9.43
CA ALA A 314 -20.08 18.67 -9.78
C ALA A 314 -21.13 17.60 -10.14
N ALA A 315 -20.72 16.58 -10.89
CA ALA A 315 -21.58 15.45 -11.23
C ALA A 315 -22.02 14.67 -9.97
N ALA A 316 -21.10 14.34 -9.06
CA ALA A 316 -21.42 13.64 -7.82
C ALA A 316 -22.33 14.48 -6.90
N LYS A 317 -22.05 15.78 -6.74
CA LYS A 317 -22.91 16.69 -5.97
C LYS A 317 -24.33 16.72 -6.52
N LYS A 318 -24.49 16.83 -7.84
CA LYS A 318 -25.80 16.82 -8.50
C LYS A 318 -26.51 15.48 -8.35
N GLN A 319 -25.80 14.38 -8.54
CA GLN A 319 -26.35 13.03 -8.51
C GLN A 319 -26.85 12.62 -7.12
N PHE A 320 -26.08 12.93 -6.08
CA PHE A 320 -26.37 12.50 -4.71
C PHE A 320 -26.92 13.63 -3.81
N GLY A 321 -27.10 14.84 -4.35
CA GLY A 321 -27.64 15.99 -3.61
C GLY A 321 -26.71 16.50 -2.50
N LEU A 322 -25.39 16.37 -2.68
CA LEU A 322 -24.41 16.67 -1.63
C LEU A 322 -24.24 18.19 -1.46
N THR A 323 -24.40 18.68 -0.23
CA THR A 323 -24.32 20.12 0.08
C THR A 323 -23.01 20.58 0.70
N PHE A 324 -22.09 19.65 1.02
CA PHE A 324 -20.76 19.97 1.50
C PHE A 324 -19.76 20.21 0.36
N ASP A 325 -18.60 20.75 0.74
CA ASP A 325 -17.51 21.07 -0.18
C ASP A 325 -16.48 19.95 -0.27
N PHE A 326 -15.88 19.84 -1.45
CA PHE A 326 -14.79 18.92 -1.75
C PHE A 326 -13.48 19.70 -1.88
N TYR A 327 -12.42 19.13 -1.33
CA TYR A 327 -11.06 19.64 -1.37
C TYR A 327 -10.18 18.60 -2.06
N PHE A 328 -9.32 19.07 -2.96
CA PHE A 328 -8.38 18.23 -3.66
C PHE A 328 -7.29 17.72 -2.72
N CYS A 329 -6.98 16.43 -2.85
CA CYS A 329 -5.83 15.79 -2.24
C CYS A 329 -5.40 14.62 -3.14
N ASP A 330 -4.10 14.33 -3.18
CA ASP A 330 -3.57 13.26 -4.03
C ASP A 330 -4.23 11.90 -3.72
N ALA A 331 -4.47 11.10 -4.77
CA ALA A 331 -5.17 9.83 -4.66
C ALA A 331 -4.44 8.83 -3.74
N ILE A 332 -3.11 8.84 -3.72
CA ILE A 332 -2.29 7.99 -2.85
C ILE A 332 -2.54 8.40 -1.39
N THR A 333 -2.56 9.70 -1.10
CA THR A 333 -2.86 10.21 0.25
C THR A 333 -4.26 9.78 0.69
N VAL A 334 -5.29 10.00 -0.13
CA VAL A 334 -6.67 9.64 0.22
C VAL A 334 -6.80 8.12 0.45
N LYS A 335 -6.18 7.30 -0.41
CA LYS A 335 -6.11 5.83 -0.23
C LYS A 335 -5.36 5.41 1.03
N THR A 336 -4.39 6.21 1.48
CA THR A 336 -3.60 5.96 2.70
C THR A 336 -4.37 6.36 3.95
N ILE A 337 -5.24 7.37 3.87
CA ILE A 337 -6.19 7.68 4.94
C ILE A 337 -7.16 6.52 5.11
N GLU A 338 -7.88 6.17 4.04
CA GLU A 338 -8.78 5.03 4.02
C GLU A 338 -8.87 4.28 2.68
N ARG A 339 -9.10 2.96 2.75
CA ARG A 339 -9.29 2.12 1.55
C ARG A 339 -10.71 2.17 1.01
N ALA A 340 -11.68 2.52 1.86
CA ALA A 340 -13.07 2.66 1.47
C ALA A 340 -13.26 3.89 0.58
N ASN A 341 -14.22 3.80 -0.34
CA ASN A 341 -14.53 4.87 -1.28
C ASN A 341 -16.05 4.98 -1.43
N PRO A 342 -16.76 5.77 -0.60
CA PRO A 342 -16.23 6.71 0.40
C PRO A 342 -15.91 6.06 1.77
N SER A 343 -15.20 6.81 2.62
CA SER A 343 -15.00 6.56 4.05
C SER A 343 -15.28 7.82 4.85
N ILE A 344 -15.50 7.67 6.17
CA ILE A 344 -15.77 8.79 7.08
C ILE A 344 -14.72 8.78 8.19
N VAL A 345 -14.13 9.94 8.44
CA VAL A 345 -13.11 10.17 9.46
C VAL A 345 -13.57 11.32 10.37
N LEU A 346 -13.58 11.08 11.68
CA LEU A 346 -13.83 12.12 12.68
C LEU A 346 -12.50 12.61 13.24
N LEU A 347 -12.35 13.94 13.26
CA LEU A 347 -11.16 14.64 13.67
C LEU A 347 -11.49 15.62 14.80
N GLU A 348 -10.60 15.69 15.79
CA GLU A 348 -10.56 16.71 16.83
C GLU A 348 -9.17 17.35 16.84
N LYS A 349 -9.07 18.60 16.36
CA LYS A 349 -7.80 19.33 16.22
C LYS A 349 -6.70 18.48 15.57
N GLY A 350 -7.06 17.89 14.43
CA GLY A 350 -6.20 17.02 13.62
C GLY A 350 -5.97 15.62 14.20
N THR A 351 -6.52 15.30 15.36
CA THR A 351 -6.45 13.96 15.97
C THR A 351 -7.57 13.08 15.44
N ILE A 352 -7.23 11.88 14.94
CA ILE A 352 -8.18 10.92 14.39
C ILE A 352 -8.91 10.22 15.52
N MET A 353 -10.17 10.58 15.72
CA MET A 353 -11.00 10.07 16.82
C MET A 353 -11.71 8.78 16.44
N GLN A 354 -12.17 8.70 15.19
CA GLN A 354 -12.84 7.52 14.66
C GLN A 354 -12.72 7.48 13.15
N LYS A 355 -12.72 6.27 12.58
CA LYS A 355 -12.87 6.03 11.15
C LYS A 355 -13.92 4.94 10.95
N VAL A 356 -14.71 5.05 9.90
CA VAL A 356 -15.66 4.01 9.51
C VAL A 356 -15.71 3.86 7.99
N HIS A 357 -15.98 2.63 7.57
CA HIS A 357 -16.37 2.30 6.20
C HIS A 357 -17.78 2.86 5.92
N HIS A 358 -18.13 3.11 4.65
CA HIS A 358 -19.48 3.58 4.31
C HIS A 358 -20.61 2.58 4.64
N ASN A 359 -20.28 1.31 4.88
CA ASN A 359 -21.21 0.29 5.38
C ASN A 359 -21.48 0.44 6.88
N ASP A 360 -20.55 1.04 7.61
CA ASP A 360 -20.52 1.11 9.08
C ASP A 360 -20.83 2.52 9.59
N ILE A 361 -21.48 3.36 8.77
CA ILE A 361 -21.88 4.73 9.14
C ILE A 361 -22.71 4.75 10.43
N ALA A 362 -23.50 3.70 10.68
CA ALA A 362 -24.31 3.58 11.90
C ALA A 362 -23.46 3.46 13.19
N ASP A 363 -22.19 3.08 13.08
CA ASP A 363 -21.28 2.93 14.22
C ASP A 363 -20.59 4.24 14.61
N LEU A 364 -20.83 5.34 13.87
CA LEU A 364 -20.28 6.66 14.19
C LEU A 364 -20.79 7.18 15.54
N LYS A 365 -19.84 7.58 16.38
CA LYS A 365 -20.10 8.15 17.71
C LYS A 365 -19.76 9.63 17.67
N PHE A 366 -20.80 10.46 17.68
CA PHE A 366 -20.74 11.93 17.69
C PHE A 366 -21.00 12.52 19.06
#